data_AF-A0A973TNG4-F1
#
_entry.id   AF-A0A973TNG4-F1
#
_cell.length_a   1.000
_cell.length_b   1.000
_cell.length_c   1.000
_cell.angle_alpha   90.00
_cell.angle_beta   90.00
_cell.angle_gamma   90.00
#
_symmetry.space_group_name_H-M   'P 1'
#
loop_
_entity.id
_entity.type
_entity.pdbx_description
1 polymer ?
#
loop_
_entity_poly.entity_id
_entity_poly.type
_entity_poly.pdbx_seq_one_letter_code
_entity_poly.pdbx_strand_id
1 'polypeptide(L)'
;MSPPTEPAHLLAEAPPTPVVPEYVIALEKAAAYLPPDQLALLRRAWAVGAAAHVGQMRKSGEPYITHPVAVATVLAEERLDVETLIAAILHDTIEDTPLTRMAIGKEFGETVAELVDGVTKLDKLQFRDRQEAAAESFRKMLLAMARDLRVILIKLADRLHNMRTLGAQSIEARRRIATE
;
A
#
# COMPACT_ATOMS: atom_id res chain seq x y z
N MET A 1 12.90 -50.81 34.68
CA MET A 1 12.03 -50.98 33.50
C MET A 1 11.09 -49.79 33.47
N SER A 2 11.33 -48.84 32.58
CA SER A 2 10.37 -47.77 32.27
C SER A 2 10.24 -47.74 30.75
N PRO A 3 9.05 -47.96 30.17
CA PRO A 3 8.74 -47.53 28.81
C PRO A 3 7.80 -46.30 28.88
N PRO A 4 7.34 -45.74 27.75
CA PRO A 4 8.04 -44.71 27.00
C PRO A 4 7.19 -43.42 26.92
N THR A 5 7.75 -42.32 26.44
CA THR A 5 6.90 -41.19 25.99
C THR A 5 7.50 -40.61 24.72
N GLU A 6 6.93 -41.03 23.58
CA GLU A 6 6.95 -40.23 22.35
C GLU A 6 6.22 -38.91 22.62
N PRO A 7 6.71 -37.76 22.15
CA PRO A 7 5.86 -36.60 22.00
C PRO A 7 5.15 -36.70 20.64
N ALA A 8 3.95 -37.27 20.69
CA ALA A 8 2.94 -37.09 19.65
C ALA A 8 2.52 -35.61 19.56
N HIS A 9 2.38 -35.12 18.33
CA HIS A 9 1.54 -33.99 17.93
C HIS A 9 1.69 -32.67 18.71
N LEU A 10 2.69 -31.88 18.32
CA LEU A 10 2.60 -30.42 18.35
C LEU A 10 2.13 -29.91 16.98
N LEU A 11 0.90 -30.28 16.61
CA LEU A 11 0.09 -29.41 15.75
C LEU A 11 -0.47 -28.32 16.66
N ALA A 12 0.39 -27.36 17.00
CA ALA A 12 -0.02 -26.17 17.72
C ALA A 12 -1.06 -25.43 16.88
N GLU A 13 -2.18 -25.14 17.55
CA GLU A 13 -3.38 -24.50 17.07
C GLU A 13 -3.11 -23.39 16.06
N ALA A 14 -3.86 -23.40 14.96
CA ALA A 14 -3.93 -22.26 14.06
C ALA A 14 -4.26 -21.00 14.88
N PRO A 15 -3.58 -19.87 14.64
CA PRO A 15 -3.79 -18.67 15.42
C PRO A 15 -5.27 -18.25 15.34
N PRO A 16 -5.83 -17.68 16.43
CA PRO A 16 -7.19 -17.17 16.43
C PRO A 16 -7.32 -16.15 15.29
N THR A 17 -8.49 -16.15 14.65
CA THR A 17 -8.87 -15.25 13.54
C THR A 17 -8.23 -13.88 13.76
N PRO A 18 -7.41 -13.36 12.82
CA PRO A 18 -6.63 -12.16 13.10
C PRO A 18 -7.60 -11.04 13.47
N VAL A 19 -7.47 -10.56 14.70
CA VAL A 19 -8.24 -9.41 15.18
C VAL A 19 -7.97 -8.29 14.19
N VAL A 20 -9.02 -7.81 13.52
CA VAL A 20 -8.90 -6.75 12.52
C VAL A 20 -8.31 -5.53 13.22
N PRO A 21 -7.13 -5.03 12.80
CA PRO A 21 -6.50 -3.90 13.49
C PRO A 21 -7.35 -2.64 13.44
N GLU A 22 -7.21 -1.79 14.46
CA GLU A 22 -8.02 -0.56 14.59
C GLU A 22 -7.92 0.37 13.37
N TYR A 23 -6.72 0.47 12.76
CA TYR A 23 -6.51 1.28 11.55
C TYR A 23 -7.28 0.74 10.33
N VAL A 24 -7.57 -0.57 10.26
CA VAL A 24 -8.39 -1.16 9.20
C VAL A 24 -9.87 -0.87 9.46
N ILE A 25 -10.30 -0.93 10.71
CA ILE A 25 -11.66 -0.55 11.10
C ILE A 25 -11.92 0.94 10.78
N ALA A 26 -10.93 1.80 11.02
CA ALA A 26 -11.00 3.21 10.65
C ALA A 26 -11.15 3.40 9.14
N LEU A 27 -10.36 2.69 8.34
CA LEU A 27 -10.49 2.68 6.88
C LEU A 27 -11.89 2.23 6.44
N GLU A 28 -12.41 1.12 6.97
CA GLU A 28 -13.74 0.62 6.62
C GLU A 28 -14.86 1.61 6.99
N LYS A 29 -14.71 2.33 8.11
CA LYS A 29 -15.63 3.41 8.48
C LYS A 29 -15.55 4.59 7.52
N ALA A 30 -14.35 5.02 7.14
CA ALA A 30 -14.17 6.07 6.13
C ALA A 30 -14.74 5.65 4.77
N ALA A 31 -14.61 4.37 4.43
CA ALA A 31 -15.11 3.76 3.20
C ALA A 31 -16.58 3.30 3.26
N ALA A 32 -17.34 3.67 4.29
CA ALA A 32 -18.71 3.16 4.51
C ALA A 32 -19.74 3.55 3.42
N TYR A 33 -19.35 4.41 2.48
CA TYR A 33 -20.15 4.71 1.28
C TYR A 33 -20.04 3.63 0.20
N LEU A 34 -19.04 2.75 0.28
CA LEU A 34 -18.90 1.61 -0.60
C LEU A 34 -19.88 0.49 -0.20
N PRO A 35 -20.38 -0.29 -1.18
CA PRO A 35 -21.20 -1.44 -0.88
C PRO A 35 -20.39 -2.56 -0.17
N PRO A 36 -21.06 -3.47 0.57
CA PRO A 36 -20.39 -4.45 1.43
C PRO A 36 -19.41 -5.39 0.71
N ASP A 37 -19.68 -5.72 -0.54
CA ASP A 37 -18.80 -6.53 -1.41
C ASP A 37 -17.49 -5.81 -1.74
N GLN A 38 -17.55 -4.50 -1.96
CA GLN A 38 -16.36 -3.67 -2.16
C GLN A 38 -15.55 -3.47 -0.88
N LEU A 39 -16.21 -3.34 0.28
CA LEU A 39 -15.53 -3.35 1.58
C LEU A 39 -14.79 -4.68 1.83
N ALA A 40 -15.38 -5.80 1.41
CA ALA A 40 -14.72 -7.10 1.49
C ALA A 40 -13.48 -7.19 0.57
N LEU A 41 -13.53 -6.58 -0.62
CA LEU A 41 -12.35 -6.45 -1.50
C LEU A 41 -11.26 -5.59 -0.86
N LEU A 42 -11.63 -4.48 -0.23
CA LEU A 42 -10.70 -3.60 0.46
C LEU A 42 -10.00 -4.31 1.63
N ARG A 43 -10.74 -5.10 2.41
CA ARG A 43 -10.17 -5.95 3.48
C ARG A 43 -9.23 -7.01 2.91
N ARG A 44 -9.56 -7.62 1.77
CA ARG A 44 -8.64 -8.55 1.08
C ARG A 44 -7.36 -7.86 0.62
N ALA A 45 -7.46 -6.67 0.04
CA ALA A 45 -6.28 -5.89 -0.35
C ALA A 45 -5.37 -5.59 0.84
N TRP A 46 -5.94 -5.21 1.99
CA TRP A 46 -5.19 -5.08 3.24
C TRP A 46 -4.49 -6.38 3.62
N ALA A 47 -5.18 -7.52 3.61
CA ALA A 47 -4.58 -8.80 3.98
C ALA A 47 -3.41 -9.19 3.06
N VAL A 48 -3.56 -8.96 1.75
CA VAL A 48 -2.49 -9.19 0.76
C VAL A 48 -1.32 -8.25 0.98
N GLY A 49 -1.56 -6.95 1.15
CA GLY A 49 -0.51 -5.97 1.43
C GLY A 49 0.21 -6.26 2.75
N ALA A 50 -0.54 -6.59 3.81
CA ALA A 50 0.02 -6.97 5.11
C ALA A 50 0.91 -8.21 5.00
N ALA A 51 0.46 -9.23 4.25
CA ALA A 51 1.24 -10.44 3.98
C ALA A 51 2.50 -10.15 3.17
N ALA A 52 2.41 -9.27 2.17
CA ALA A 52 3.53 -8.88 1.32
C ALA A 52 4.63 -8.13 2.10
N HIS A 53 4.24 -7.28 3.06
CA HIS A 53 5.15 -6.51 3.90
C HIS A 53 5.47 -7.20 5.25
N VAL A 54 5.25 -8.51 5.40
CA VAL A 54 5.59 -9.24 6.63
C VAL A 54 7.07 -9.05 6.97
N GLY A 55 7.33 -8.68 8.22
CA GLY A 55 8.69 -8.42 8.72
C GLY A 55 9.22 -7.02 8.42
N GLN A 56 8.50 -6.20 7.65
CA GLN A 56 8.87 -4.80 7.41
C GLN A 56 8.23 -3.90 8.47
N MET A 57 9.07 -3.06 9.08
CA MET A 57 8.65 -2.09 10.10
C MET A 57 8.96 -0.66 9.64
N ARG A 58 8.06 0.27 9.95
CA ARG A 58 8.33 1.72 9.86
C ARG A 58 9.42 2.07 10.89
N LYS A 59 10.08 3.21 10.68
CA LYS A 59 11.04 3.76 11.65
C LYS A 59 10.44 4.08 13.02
N SER A 60 9.12 4.23 13.10
CA SER A 60 8.35 4.39 14.34
C SER A 60 8.18 3.08 15.13
N GLY A 61 8.48 1.92 14.53
CA GLY A 61 8.29 0.59 15.14
C GLY A 61 6.97 -0.10 14.78
N GLU A 62 6.10 0.54 13.99
CA GLU A 62 4.83 -0.04 13.52
C GLU A 62 5.02 -0.89 12.26
N PRO A 63 4.12 -1.85 11.97
CA PRO A 63 4.14 -2.60 10.71
C PRO A 63 4.07 -1.67 9.49
N TYR A 64 4.83 -1.94 8.42
CA TYR A 64 4.85 -1.08 7.23
C TYR A 64 3.47 -0.79 6.63
N ILE A 65 2.58 -1.80 6.66
CA ILE A 65 1.21 -1.72 6.12
C ILE A 65 0.35 -0.61 6.74
N THR A 66 0.71 -0.07 7.92
CA THR A 66 -0.02 1.06 8.51
C THR A 66 0.02 2.30 7.63
N HIS A 67 1.12 2.51 6.88
CA HIS A 67 1.26 3.64 5.97
C HIS A 67 0.34 3.54 4.75
N PRO A 68 0.39 2.47 3.91
CA PRO A 68 -0.53 2.34 2.78
C PRO A 68 -2.01 2.39 3.18
N VAL A 69 -2.37 1.83 4.36
CA VAL A 69 -3.75 1.93 4.87
C VAL A 69 -4.13 3.35 5.25
N ALA A 70 -3.21 4.12 5.84
CA ALA A 70 -3.47 5.52 6.13
C ALA A 70 -3.61 6.38 4.86
N VAL A 71 -2.84 6.08 3.80
CA VAL A 71 -2.99 6.72 2.48
C VAL A 71 -4.37 6.39 1.90
N ALA A 72 -4.79 5.13 1.93
CA ALA A 72 -6.13 4.73 1.51
C ALA A 72 -7.23 5.38 2.34
N THR A 73 -7.00 5.61 3.64
CA THR A 73 -7.98 6.28 4.52
C THR A 73 -8.20 7.73 4.10
N VAL A 74 -7.13 8.47 3.77
CA VAL A 74 -7.24 9.85 3.23
C VAL A 74 -8.07 9.87 1.95
N LEU A 75 -7.83 8.93 1.04
CA LEU A 75 -8.59 8.84 -0.22
C LEU A 75 -10.05 8.40 0.03
N ALA A 76 -10.30 7.60 1.05
CA ALA A 76 -11.65 7.21 1.44
C ALA A 76 -12.45 8.38 2.00
N GLU A 77 -11.83 9.29 2.76
CA GLU A 77 -12.46 10.53 3.24
C GLU A 77 -12.95 11.42 2.08
N GLU A 78 -12.20 11.43 0.96
CA GLU A 78 -12.57 12.12 -0.28
C GLU A 78 -13.55 11.30 -1.17
N ARG A 79 -14.00 10.15 -0.68
CA ARG A 79 -15.00 9.25 -1.29
C ARG A 79 -14.62 8.67 -2.66
N LEU A 80 -13.35 8.31 -2.86
CA LEU A 80 -12.87 7.70 -4.12
C LEU A 80 -13.37 6.26 -4.31
N ASP A 81 -13.30 5.75 -5.53
CA ASP A 81 -13.75 4.40 -5.86
C ASP A 81 -12.86 3.30 -5.24
N VAL A 82 -13.44 2.09 -5.10
CA VAL A 82 -12.76 0.94 -4.48
C VAL A 82 -11.44 0.58 -5.17
N GLU A 83 -11.34 0.72 -6.49
CA GLU A 83 -10.12 0.38 -7.22
C GLU A 83 -8.97 1.31 -6.83
N THR A 84 -9.28 2.61 -6.64
CA THR A 84 -8.31 3.60 -6.11
C THR A 84 -7.85 3.23 -4.71
N LEU A 85 -8.78 2.87 -3.81
CA LEU A 85 -8.43 2.55 -2.44
C LEU A 85 -7.58 1.27 -2.35
N ILE A 86 -7.91 0.26 -3.15
CA ILE A 86 -7.11 -0.98 -3.25
C ILE A 86 -5.72 -0.63 -3.80
N ALA A 87 -5.64 0.16 -4.87
CA ALA A 87 -4.36 0.57 -5.44
C ALA A 87 -3.51 1.35 -4.42
N ALA A 88 -4.12 2.20 -3.60
CA ALA A 88 -3.44 2.92 -2.53
C ALA A 88 -2.89 1.99 -1.43
N ILE A 89 -3.61 0.93 -1.06
CA ILE A 89 -3.10 -0.08 -0.12
C ILE A 89 -1.91 -0.84 -0.71
N LEU A 90 -1.90 -1.06 -2.02
CA LEU A 90 -0.92 -1.89 -2.70
C LEU A 90 0.21 -1.09 -3.38
N HIS A 91 0.23 0.24 -3.28
CA HIS A 91 1.07 1.08 -4.14
C HIS A 91 2.58 0.81 -4.05
N ASP A 92 3.07 0.45 -2.87
CA ASP A 92 4.49 0.12 -2.62
C ASP A 92 4.81 -1.37 -2.77
N THR A 93 3.82 -2.21 -3.04
CA THR A 93 4.03 -3.67 -3.03
C THR A 93 4.87 -4.17 -4.20
N ILE A 94 4.77 -3.55 -5.38
CA ILE A 94 5.55 -3.96 -6.56
C ILE A 94 7.05 -3.62 -6.38
N GLU A 95 7.37 -2.58 -5.63
CA GLU A 95 8.76 -2.15 -5.42
C GLU A 95 9.42 -2.86 -4.24
N ASP A 96 8.71 -2.95 -3.12
CA ASP A 96 9.28 -3.36 -1.84
C ASP A 96 9.04 -4.83 -1.49
N THR A 97 8.29 -5.56 -2.32
CA THR A 97 7.89 -6.94 -2.03
C THR A 97 7.96 -7.84 -3.27
N PRO A 98 7.89 -9.18 -3.11
CA PRO A 98 7.80 -10.11 -4.25
C PRO A 98 6.48 -10.08 -5.03
N LEU A 99 5.51 -9.24 -4.63
CA LEU A 99 4.21 -9.17 -5.30
C LEU A 99 4.37 -8.61 -6.72
N THR A 100 3.71 -9.24 -7.70
CA THR A 100 3.84 -8.86 -9.12
C THR A 100 2.57 -8.16 -9.63
N ARG A 101 2.73 -7.27 -10.62
CA ARG A 101 1.60 -6.66 -11.36
C ARG A 101 0.60 -7.72 -11.85
N MET A 102 1.09 -8.84 -12.36
CA MET A 102 0.24 -9.93 -12.85
C MET A 102 -0.57 -10.58 -11.72
N ALA A 103 0.01 -10.76 -10.53
CA ALA A 103 -0.73 -11.28 -9.38
C ALA A 103 -1.83 -10.31 -8.95
N ILE A 104 -1.51 -9.01 -8.87
CA ILE A 104 -2.47 -7.95 -8.55
C ILE A 104 -3.63 -7.95 -9.57
N GLY A 105 -3.32 -8.01 -10.86
CA GLY A 105 -4.34 -8.03 -11.92
C GLY A 105 -5.26 -9.25 -11.87
N LYS A 106 -4.72 -10.43 -11.52
CA LYS A 106 -5.51 -11.65 -11.36
C LYS A 106 -6.46 -11.59 -10.15
N GLU A 107 -6.04 -10.94 -9.07
CA GLU A 107 -6.78 -10.92 -7.81
C GLU A 107 -7.77 -9.75 -7.71
N PHE A 108 -7.38 -8.57 -8.19
CA PHE A 108 -8.13 -7.32 -8.03
C PHE A 108 -8.58 -6.67 -9.34
N GLY A 109 -8.19 -7.24 -10.49
CA GLY A 109 -8.55 -6.74 -11.81
C GLY A 109 -7.48 -5.85 -12.44
N GLU A 110 -7.58 -5.69 -13.77
CA GLU A 110 -6.56 -4.98 -14.56
C GLU A 110 -6.46 -3.49 -14.18
N THR A 111 -7.59 -2.85 -13.87
CA THR A 111 -7.59 -1.43 -13.47
C THR A 111 -6.70 -1.18 -12.25
N VAL A 112 -6.82 -2.01 -11.21
CA VAL A 112 -5.99 -1.90 -10.01
C VAL A 112 -4.52 -2.11 -10.36
N ALA A 113 -4.22 -3.11 -11.20
CA ALA A 113 -2.85 -3.38 -11.61
C ALA A 113 -2.22 -2.23 -12.40
N GLU A 114 -3.01 -1.56 -13.25
CA GLU A 114 -2.59 -0.35 -13.98
C GLU A 114 -2.35 0.83 -13.04
N LEU A 115 -3.22 1.04 -12.04
CA LEU A 115 -3.06 2.10 -11.06
C LEU A 115 -1.78 1.91 -10.23
N VAL A 116 -1.56 0.71 -9.68
CA VAL A 116 -0.37 0.40 -8.87
C VAL A 116 0.90 0.56 -9.69
N ASP A 117 0.95 -0.02 -10.90
CA ASP A 117 2.09 0.11 -11.82
C ASP A 117 2.32 1.58 -12.23
N GLY A 118 1.25 2.36 -12.38
CA GLY A 118 1.31 3.80 -12.60
C GLY A 118 2.02 4.54 -11.46
N VAL A 119 1.61 4.30 -10.21
CA VAL A 119 2.20 4.94 -9.03
C VAL A 119 3.69 4.60 -8.91
N THR A 120 4.03 3.31 -8.99
CA THR A 120 5.42 2.79 -9.02
C THR A 120 6.29 3.50 -10.07
N LYS A 121 5.79 3.65 -11.30
CA LYS A 121 6.56 4.30 -12.37
C LYS A 121 6.80 5.78 -12.13
N LEU A 122 5.84 6.48 -11.51
CA LEU A 122 5.97 7.90 -11.19
C LEU A 122 7.12 8.15 -10.21
N ASP A 123 7.27 7.27 -9.23
CA ASP A 123 8.31 7.39 -8.21
C ASP A 123 9.70 7.24 -8.83
N LYS A 124 9.89 6.24 -9.69
CA LYS A 124 11.14 6.06 -10.43
C LYS A 124 11.51 7.25 -11.31
N LEU A 125 10.54 7.99 -11.85
CA LEU A 125 10.80 9.17 -12.68
C LEU A 125 11.28 10.38 -11.87
N GLN A 126 10.69 10.64 -10.69
CA GLN A 126 11.15 11.73 -9.83
C GLN A 126 12.63 11.56 -9.42
N PHE A 127 13.07 10.31 -9.28
CA PHE A 127 14.49 9.98 -9.08
C PHE A 127 15.35 10.23 -10.32
N ARG A 128 14.86 9.93 -11.53
CA ARG A 128 15.60 10.13 -12.79
C ARG A 128 15.69 11.58 -13.23
N ASP A 129 14.72 12.43 -12.89
CA ASP A 129 14.77 13.87 -13.20
C ASP A 129 15.91 14.58 -12.43
N ARG A 130 16.34 14.01 -11.30
CA ARG A 130 17.58 14.42 -10.60
C ARG A 130 18.88 13.93 -11.29
N GLN A 131 18.80 13.02 -12.27
CA GLN A 131 19.95 12.37 -12.92
C GLN A 131 19.89 12.33 -14.47
N GLU A 132 19.21 13.27 -15.13
CA GLU A 132 19.04 13.36 -16.59
C GLU A 132 17.94 12.43 -17.16
N ALA A 133 16.77 13.00 -17.46
CA ALA A 133 15.74 12.36 -18.27
C ALA A 133 15.51 13.15 -19.57
N ALA A 134 15.42 12.45 -20.70
CA ALA A 134 15.00 13.05 -21.97
C ALA A 134 13.55 13.53 -21.85
N ALA A 135 13.33 14.84 -22.00
CA ALA A 135 12.03 15.50 -21.84
C ALA A 135 10.88 14.85 -22.64
N GLU A 136 11.18 14.19 -23.76
CA GLU A 136 10.20 13.47 -24.57
C GLU A 136 9.66 12.18 -23.93
N SER A 137 10.51 11.39 -23.26
CA SER A 137 10.06 10.16 -22.58
C SER A 137 9.25 10.51 -21.32
N PHE A 138 9.68 11.56 -20.61
CA PHE A 138 8.94 12.13 -19.50
C PHE A 138 7.57 12.66 -19.93
N ARG A 139 7.51 13.42 -21.04
CA ARG A 139 6.26 13.96 -21.60
C ARG A 139 5.29 12.87 -22.09
N LYS A 140 5.78 11.83 -22.79
CA LYS A 140 4.94 10.70 -23.23
C LYS A 140 4.38 9.91 -22.05
N MET A 141 5.16 9.76 -20.96
CA MET A 141 4.67 9.08 -19.76
C MET A 141 3.69 9.94 -18.96
N LEU A 142 3.96 11.23 -18.74
CA LEU A 142 3.00 12.17 -18.15
C LEU A 142 1.67 12.18 -18.91
N LEU A 143 1.71 12.13 -20.24
CA LEU A 143 0.51 12.04 -21.09
C LEU A 143 -0.21 10.69 -21.00
N ALA A 144 0.51 9.60 -20.76
CA ALA A 144 -0.07 8.28 -20.52
C ALA A 144 -0.71 8.20 -19.12
N MET A 145 -0.14 8.88 -18.13
CA MET A 145 -0.62 8.95 -16.75
C MET A 145 -1.72 10.00 -16.53
N ALA A 146 -1.74 11.06 -17.34
CA ALA A 146 -2.86 12.00 -17.40
C ALA A 146 -4.18 11.33 -17.84
N ARG A 147 -4.12 10.08 -18.35
CA ARG A 147 -5.30 9.28 -18.69
C ARG A 147 -6.03 8.75 -17.46
N ASP A 148 -5.35 8.64 -16.31
CA ASP A 148 -6.01 8.26 -15.06
C ASP A 148 -5.54 9.14 -13.88
N LEU A 149 -6.34 10.17 -13.62
CA LEU A 149 -6.13 11.13 -12.53
C LEU A 149 -6.01 10.45 -11.15
N ARG A 150 -6.55 9.24 -10.98
CA ARG A 150 -6.48 8.48 -9.72
C ARG A 150 -5.03 8.20 -9.31
N VAL A 151 -4.11 8.00 -10.26
CA VAL A 151 -2.68 7.79 -9.95
C VAL A 151 -2.06 9.02 -9.29
N ILE A 152 -2.41 10.22 -9.77
CA ILE A 152 -1.93 11.48 -9.19
C ILE A 152 -2.52 11.66 -7.79
N LEU A 153 -3.81 11.36 -7.61
CA LEU A 153 -4.48 11.45 -6.31
C LEU A 153 -3.83 10.54 -5.26
N ILE A 154 -3.52 9.28 -5.63
CA ILE A 154 -2.80 8.35 -4.75
C ILE A 154 -1.46 8.96 -4.33
N LYS A 155 -0.70 9.53 -5.28
CA LYS A 155 0.61 10.11 -4.95
C LYS A 155 0.53 11.36 -4.07
N LEU A 156 -0.48 12.20 -4.28
CA LEU A 156 -0.71 13.37 -3.42
C LEU A 156 -1.09 12.94 -2.00
N ALA A 157 -1.92 11.90 -1.85
CA ALA A 157 -2.29 11.35 -0.55
C ALA A 157 -1.09 10.71 0.16
N ASP A 158 -0.24 9.97 -0.57
CA ASP A 158 1.02 9.44 -0.06
C ASP A 158 1.93 10.57 0.48
N ARG A 159 2.19 11.59 -0.34
CA ARG A 159 2.98 12.77 0.07
C ARG A 159 2.39 13.49 1.27
N LEU A 160 1.07 13.67 1.30
CA LEU A 160 0.38 14.28 2.43
C LEU A 160 0.61 13.48 3.73
N HIS A 161 0.49 12.15 3.66
CA HIS A 161 0.74 11.29 4.80
C HIS A 161 2.21 11.33 5.24
N ASN A 162 3.15 11.32 4.29
CA ASN A 162 4.58 11.45 4.57
C ASN A 162 4.91 12.78 5.24
N MET A 163 4.29 13.88 4.81
CA MET A 163 4.39 15.19 5.48
C MET A 163 3.80 15.17 6.89
N ARG A 164 2.65 14.50 7.11
CA ARG A 164 2.03 14.36 8.44
C ARG A 164 2.87 13.51 9.41
N THR A 165 3.71 12.60 8.90
CA THR A 165 4.52 11.67 9.70
C THR A 165 6.00 12.08 9.85
N LEU A 166 6.36 13.30 9.43
CA LEU A 166 7.72 13.87 9.55
C LEU A 166 8.29 13.86 10.98
N GLY A 167 7.42 13.93 12.00
CA GLY A 167 7.81 13.99 13.41
C GLY A 167 8.72 12.83 13.87
N ALA A 168 8.61 11.65 13.27
CA ALA A 168 9.44 10.49 13.62
C ALA A 168 10.74 10.37 12.79
N GLN A 169 10.97 11.26 11.82
CA GLN A 169 12.13 11.20 10.91
C GLN A 169 13.31 12.05 11.41
N SER A 170 14.54 11.69 11.02
CA SER A 170 15.74 12.49 11.26
C SER A 170 15.66 13.86 10.55
N ILE A 171 16.40 14.86 11.04
CA ILE A 171 16.39 16.22 10.48
C ILE A 171 16.71 16.22 8.97
N GLU A 172 17.65 15.37 8.54
CA GLU A 172 18.02 15.22 7.12
C GLU A 172 16.88 14.61 6.29
N ALA A 173 16.24 13.54 6.79
CA ALA A 173 15.10 12.94 6.12
C ALA A 173 13.91 13.90 6.05
N ARG A 174 13.68 14.73 7.08
CA ARG A 174 12.63 15.76 7.07
C ARG A 174 12.87 16.81 5.99
N ARG A 175 14.11 17.30 5.85
CA ARG A 175 14.46 18.29 4.83
C ARG A 175 14.29 17.75 3.41
N ARG A 176 14.60 16.46 3.18
CA ARG A 176 14.39 15.81 1.88
C ARG A 176 12.91 15.62 1.54
N ILE A 177 12.11 15.11 2.49
CA ILE A 177 10.67 14.89 2.26
C ILE A 177 9.93 16.22 2.06
N ALA A 178 10.36 17.31 2.72
CA ALA A 178 9.75 18.63 2.56
C ALA A 178 10.04 19.30 1.19
N THR A 179 11.05 18.84 0.45
CA THR A 179 11.42 19.37 -0.87
C THR A 179 10.97 18.47 -2.03
N GLU A 180 10.32 17.34 -1.73
CA GLU A 180 9.76 16.39 -2.72
C GLU A 180 8.33 16.73 -3.12
#